data_AF-A0A3S8ZQI0-F1
#
_entry.id   AF-A0A3S8ZQI0-F1
#
_cell.length_a   1.000
_cell.length_b   1.000
_cell.length_c   1.000
_cell.angle_alpha   90.00
_cell.angle_beta   90.00
_cell.angle_gamma   90.00
#
_symmetry.space_group_name_H-M   'P 1'
#
loop_
_entity.id
_entity.type
_entity.pdbx_description
1 polymer ?
#
loop_
_entity_poly.entity_id
_entity_poly.type
_entity_poly.pdbx_seq_one_letter_code
_entity_poly.pdbx_strand_id
1 'polypeptide(L)'
;MLAEHDALYHLHPLWASYQSMLKAVQAGERFHASPQQSYAARVFERLDELEHDLGNLKLATRFIYDLAVDAPENLEIYRYHDEHFSMRFAVIVDKAHKLVGGSLLLKADKCEGHGANAFVVRAARDHYPEIAANLERLAALEANHKKNRKGAVATEVVDAVLDAGRLDELISKIVAALTALLLTLQPVYMLI
;
A
#
# COMPACT_ATOMS: atom_id res chain seq x y z
N MET A 1 6.03 -9.21 -6.95
CA MET A 1 5.38 -8.84 -5.66
C MET A 1 6.19 -7.71 -5.01
N LEU A 2 5.60 -6.86 -4.18
CA LEU A 2 6.32 -5.83 -3.41
C LEU A 2 7.35 -6.45 -2.44
N ALA A 3 7.00 -7.55 -1.76
CA ALA A 3 7.87 -8.26 -0.84
C ALA A 3 9.03 -8.99 -1.54
N GLU A 4 8.96 -9.18 -2.86
CA GLU A 4 10.02 -9.78 -3.68
C GLU A 4 10.85 -8.73 -4.43
N HIS A 5 10.64 -7.45 -4.15
CA HIS A 5 11.27 -6.36 -4.88
C HIS A 5 12.77 -6.26 -4.58
N ASP A 6 13.61 -6.07 -5.60
CA ASP A 6 15.08 -6.06 -5.50
C ASP A 6 15.63 -5.05 -4.48
N ALA A 7 14.92 -3.95 -4.22
CA ALA A 7 15.27 -2.99 -3.17
C ALA A 7 15.42 -3.63 -1.78
N LEU A 8 14.79 -4.78 -1.55
CA LEU A 8 14.77 -5.50 -0.27
C LEU A 8 15.91 -6.53 -0.16
N TYR A 9 16.80 -6.60 -1.15
CA TYR A 9 17.88 -7.58 -1.21
C TYR A 9 18.65 -7.72 0.12
N HIS A 10 18.98 -6.59 0.75
CA HIS A 10 19.71 -6.56 2.02
C HIS A 10 18.88 -7.03 3.23
N LEU A 11 17.56 -6.94 3.17
CA LEU A 11 16.67 -7.35 4.25
C LEU A 11 16.27 -8.83 4.16
N HIS A 12 16.36 -9.47 2.99
CA HIS A 12 15.95 -10.87 2.81
C HIS A 12 16.63 -11.85 3.77
N PRO A 13 17.97 -11.80 3.99
CA PRO A 13 18.61 -12.73 4.93
C PRO A 13 18.12 -12.54 6.38
N LEU A 14 17.88 -11.28 6.78
CA LEU A 14 17.36 -10.94 8.10
C LEU A 14 15.94 -11.46 8.29
N TRP A 15 15.11 -11.34 7.25
CA TRP A 15 13.74 -11.83 7.25
C TRP A 15 13.68 -13.37 7.29
N ALA A 16 14.46 -14.05 6.45
CA ALA A 16 14.53 -15.52 6.46
C ALA A 16 14.99 -16.06 7.83
N SER A 17 15.93 -15.36 8.46
CA SER A 17 16.37 -15.67 9.83
C SER A 17 15.25 -15.46 10.85
N TYR A 18 14.52 -14.34 10.78
CA TYR A 18 13.35 -14.06 11.61
C TYR A 18 12.27 -15.15 11.50
N GLN A 19 11.90 -15.53 10.27
CA GLN A 19 10.92 -16.59 10.02
C GLN A 19 11.35 -17.95 10.56
N SER A 20 12.65 -18.27 10.49
CA SER A 20 13.19 -19.51 11.05
C SER A 20 13.06 -19.55 12.56
N MET A 21 13.28 -18.42 13.24
CA MET A 21 13.05 -18.32 14.69
C MET A 21 11.57 -18.46 15.07
N LEU A 22 10.64 -17.91 14.28
CA LEU A 22 9.21 -18.12 14.53
C LEU A 22 8.84 -19.62 14.50
N LYS A 23 9.43 -20.39 13.59
CA LYS A 23 9.23 -21.86 13.53
C LYS A 23 9.84 -22.56 14.74
N ALA A 24 11.03 -22.14 15.18
CA ALA A 24 11.69 -22.71 16.36
C ALA A 24 10.86 -22.48 17.65
N VAL A 25 10.21 -21.32 17.77
CA VAL A 25 9.28 -21.04 18.88
C VAL A 25 8.09 -22.01 18.89
N GLN A 26 7.56 -22.36 17.72
CA GLN A 26 6.50 -23.38 17.63
C GLN A 26 6.98 -24.76 18.08
N ALA A 27 8.29 -25.03 18.03
CA ALA A 27 8.92 -26.24 18.56
C ALA A 27 9.32 -26.13 20.05
N GLY A 28 8.98 -25.02 20.72
CA GLY A 28 9.23 -24.81 22.16
C GLY A 28 10.50 -24.03 22.49
N GLU A 29 11.21 -23.49 21.48
CA GLU A 29 12.38 -22.64 21.71
C GLU A 29 12.00 -21.21 22.11
N ARG A 30 12.95 -20.46 22.68
CA ARG A 30 12.75 -19.05 23.03
C ARG A 30 12.99 -18.14 21.84
N PHE A 31 12.17 -17.11 21.72
CA PHE A 31 12.30 -16.10 20.66
C PHE A 31 13.37 -15.07 20.99
N HIS A 32 14.35 -14.89 20.10
CA HIS A 32 15.46 -13.93 20.27
C HIS A 32 15.82 -13.24 18.95
N ALA A 33 14.98 -12.33 18.47
CA ALA A 33 15.30 -11.51 17.29
C ALA A 33 16.20 -10.31 17.64
N SER A 34 17.23 -10.10 16.83
CA SER A 34 18.05 -8.90 16.85
C SER A 34 17.24 -7.66 16.43
N PRO A 35 17.73 -6.44 16.73
CA PRO A 35 17.12 -5.21 16.23
C PRO A 35 16.96 -5.19 14.70
N GLN A 36 17.96 -5.67 13.95
CA GLN A 36 17.91 -5.75 12.48
C GLN A 36 16.87 -6.76 11.99
N GLN A 37 16.78 -7.93 12.62
CA GLN A 37 15.77 -8.93 12.28
C GLN A 37 14.36 -8.42 12.57
N SER A 38 14.18 -7.71 13.69
CA SER A 38 12.91 -7.08 14.05
C SER A 38 12.55 -5.93 13.10
N TYR A 39 13.54 -5.17 12.64
CA TYR A 39 13.36 -4.14 11.62
C TYR A 39 12.89 -4.75 10.30
N ALA A 40 13.60 -5.76 9.80
CA ALA A 40 13.25 -6.44 8.56
C ALA A 40 11.83 -7.02 8.65
N ALA A 41 11.49 -7.71 9.75
CA ALA A 41 10.15 -8.24 9.97
C ALA A 41 9.06 -7.17 9.84
N ARG A 42 9.22 -6.01 10.49
CA ARG A 42 8.25 -4.90 10.38
C ARG A 42 8.13 -4.35 8.96
N VAL A 43 9.22 -4.29 8.21
CA VAL A 43 9.19 -3.87 6.80
C VAL A 43 8.39 -4.88 5.98
N PHE A 44 8.70 -6.18 6.08
CA PHE A 44 7.98 -7.24 5.36
C PHE A 44 6.50 -7.32 5.74
N GLU A 45 6.15 -7.23 7.02
CA GLU A 45 4.75 -7.19 7.47
C GLU A 45 3.96 -6.04 6.81
N ARG A 46 4.57 -4.85 6.71
CA ARG A 46 3.94 -3.70 6.04
C ARG A 46 3.82 -3.89 4.52
N LEU A 47 4.76 -4.59 3.90
CA LEU A 47 4.69 -4.92 2.47
C LEU A 47 3.59 -5.95 2.19
N ASP A 48 3.49 -6.98 3.02
CA ASP A 48 2.44 -8.00 2.92
C ASP A 48 1.05 -7.35 3.10
N GLU A 49 0.92 -6.42 4.05
CA GLU A 49 -0.30 -5.63 4.24
C GLU A 49 -0.68 -4.77 3.03
N LEU A 50 0.30 -4.20 2.32
CA LEU A 50 0.10 -3.42 1.10
C LEU A 50 -0.27 -4.32 -0.08
N GLU A 51 0.39 -5.46 -0.23
CA GLU A 51 0.07 -6.45 -1.26
C GLU A 51 -1.33 -7.00 -1.11
N HIS A 52 -1.74 -7.28 0.13
CA HIS A 52 -3.10 -7.72 0.42
C HIS A 52 -4.13 -6.69 -0.05
N ASP A 53 -3.91 -5.40 0.23
CA ASP A 53 -4.84 -4.35 -0.22
C ASP A 53 -4.80 -4.14 -1.73
N LEU A 54 -3.64 -4.27 -2.38
CA LEU A 54 -3.55 -4.28 -3.85
C LEU A 54 -4.33 -5.46 -4.46
N GLY A 55 -4.27 -6.63 -3.83
CA GLY A 55 -5.10 -7.79 -4.20
C GLY A 55 -6.59 -7.47 -4.09
N ASN A 56 -6.99 -6.81 -3.00
CA ASN A 56 -8.37 -6.38 -2.79
C ASN A 56 -8.85 -5.36 -3.83
N LEU A 57 -8.00 -4.44 -4.29
CA LEU A 57 -8.33 -3.54 -5.39
C LEU A 57 -8.60 -4.31 -6.68
N LYS A 58 -7.72 -5.24 -7.04
CA LYS A 58 -7.88 -6.09 -8.24
C LYS A 58 -9.15 -6.93 -8.19
N LEU A 59 -9.48 -7.48 -7.02
CA LEU A 59 -10.72 -8.22 -6.82
C LEU A 59 -11.94 -7.32 -7.04
N ALA A 60 -11.96 -6.12 -6.44
CA ALA A 60 -13.05 -5.16 -6.63
C ALA A 60 -13.22 -4.75 -8.10
N THR A 61 -12.12 -4.45 -8.80
CA THR A 61 -12.15 -4.11 -10.23
C THR A 61 -12.65 -5.26 -11.09
N ARG A 62 -12.24 -6.50 -10.78
CA ARG A 62 -12.73 -7.69 -11.49
C ARG A 62 -14.24 -7.89 -11.28
N PHE A 63 -14.75 -7.70 -10.07
CA PHE A 63 -16.19 -7.76 -9.82
C PHE A 63 -16.95 -6.71 -10.63
N ILE A 64 -16.42 -5.50 -10.75
CA ILE A 64 -17.02 -4.44 -11.59
C ILE A 64 -16.98 -4.83 -13.07
N TYR A 65 -15.87 -5.40 -13.54
CA TYR A 65 -15.72 -5.85 -14.93
C TYR A 65 -16.74 -6.93 -15.30
N ASP A 66 -16.92 -7.91 -14.42
CA ASP A 66 -17.81 -9.06 -14.63
C ASP A 66 -19.30 -8.70 -14.44
N LEU A 67 -19.62 -7.46 -14.06
CA LEU A 67 -20.98 -7.02 -13.78
C LEU A 67 -21.72 -6.59 -15.06
N ALA A 68 -22.83 -7.26 -15.37
CA ALA A 68 -23.78 -6.78 -16.37
C ALA A 68 -24.65 -5.67 -15.74
N VAL A 69 -24.69 -4.46 -16.29
CA VAL A 69 -25.41 -3.31 -15.67
C VAL A 69 -26.81 -3.13 -16.26
N ASP A 70 -27.54 -4.23 -16.44
CA ASP A 70 -28.88 -4.28 -17.02
C ASP A 70 -30.00 -4.38 -15.96
N ALA A 71 -29.66 -4.60 -14.69
CA ALA A 71 -30.62 -4.65 -13.58
C ALA A 71 -30.28 -3.63 -12.45
N PRO A 72 -31.28 -3.04 -11.78
CA PRO A 72 -31.06 -2.11 -10.65
C PRO A 72 -30.24 -2.70 -9.49
N GLU A 73 -30.38 -3.99 -9.19
CA GLU A 73 -29.55 -4.70 -8.21
C GLU A 73 -28.04 -4.65 -8.56
N ASN A 74 -27.71 -4.65 -9.85
CA ASN A 74 -26.32 -4.59 -10.30
C ASN A 74 -25.73 -3.21 -10.04
N LEU A 75 -26.52 -2.14 -10.11
CA LEU A 75 -26.05 -0.79 -9.77
C LEU A 75 -25.67 -0.67 -8.28
N GLU A 76 -26.39 -1.33 -7.38
CA GLU A 76 -26.04 -1.35 -5.95
C GLU A 76 -24.74 -2.15 -5.70
N ILE A 77 -24.60 -3.30 -6.36
CA ILE A 77 -23.37 -4.12 -6.30
C ILE A 77 -22.17 -3.34 -6.84
N TYR A 78 -22.33 -2.64 -7.96
CA TYR A 78 -21.31 -1.74 -8.50
C TYR A 78 -20.86 -0.70 -7.46
N ARG A 79 -21.82 0.03 -6.87
CA ARG A 79 -21.54 1.09 -5.88
C ARG A 79 -20.79 0.55 -4.67
N TYR A 80 -21.16 -0.65 -4.21
CA TYR A 80 -20.48 -1.33 -3.12
C TYR A 80 -19.01 -1.60 -3.45
N HIS A 81 -18.72 -2.16 -4.63
CA HIS A 81 -17.34 -2.47 -5.04
C HIS A 81 -16.49 -1.23 -5.35
N ASP A 82 -17.07 -0.18 -5.93
CA ASP A 82 -16.40 1.12 -6.15
C ASP A 82 -16.07 1.83 -4.81
N GLU A 83 -17.00 1.80 -3.86
CA GLU A 83 -16.74 2.32 -2.52
C GLU A 83 -15.66 1.52 -1.80
N HIS A 84 -15.71 0.19 -1.88
CA HIS A 84 -14.68 -0.68 -1.33
C HIS A 84 -13.31 -0.40 -1.97
N PHE A 85 -13.24 -0.25 -3.29
CA PHE A 85 -12.01 0.13 -3.99
C PHE A 85 -11.44 1.44 -3.41
N SER A 86 -12.29 2.45 -3.29
CA SER A 86 -11.89 3.77 -2.82
C SER A 86 -11.39 3.75 -1.37
N MET A 87 -12.06 3.01 -0.48
CA MET A 87 -11.63 2.84 0.91
C MET A 87 -10.28 2.12 0.99
N ARG A 88 -10.10 1.04 0.22
CA ARG A 88 -8.84 0.29 0.18
C ARG A 88 -7.70 1.13 -0.38
N PHE A 89 -7.96 1.97 -1.38
CA PHE A 89 -6.94 2.86 -1.90
C PHE A 89 -6.47 3.87 -0.85
N ALA A 90 -7.39 4.48 -0.10
CA ALA A 90 -7.01 5.35 1.02
C ALA A 90 -6.14 4.62 2.07
N VAL A 91 -6.48 3.36 2.39
CA VAL A 91 -5.68 2.52 3.30
C VAL A 91 -4.28 2.23 2.75
N ILE A 92 -4.13 2.00 1.43
CA ILE A 92 -2.82 1.84 0.79
C ILE A 92 -1.97 3.10 0.95
N VAL A 93 -2.56 4.30 0.77
CA VAL A 93 -1.85 5.56 0.98
C VAL A 93 -1.34 5.63 2.42
N ASP A 94 -2.20 5.36 3.41
CA ASP A 94 -1.82 5.40 4.82
C ASP A 94 -0.72 4.38 5.17
N LYS A 95 -0.85 3.14 4.69
CA LYS A 95 0.14 2.08 4.91
C LYS A 95 1.47 2.40 4.24
N ALA A 96 1.48 3.04 3.07
CA ALA A 96 2.72 3.49 2.41
C ALA A 96 3.46 4.53 3.27
N HIS A 97 2.74 5.47 3.89
CA HIS A 97 3.33 6.41 4.83
C HIS A 97 3.88 5.69 6.08
N LYS A 98 3.16 4.70 6.61
CA LYS A 98 3.63 3.90 7.76
C LYS A 98 4.87 3.06 7.41
N LEU A 99 4.93 2.49 6.21
CA LEU A 99 6.11 1.80 5.70
C LEU A 99 7.32 2.73 5.69
N VAL A 100 7.17 3.95 5.16
CA VAL A 100 8.24 4.96 5.16
C VAL A 100 8.62 5.36 6.58
N GLY A 101 7.65 5.65 7.44
CA GLY A 101 7.90 6.03 8.83
C GLY A 101 8.66 4.94 9.60
N GLY A 102 8.29 3.68 9.42
CA GLY A 102 9.01 2.54 9.99
C GLY A 102 10.40 2.34 9.39
N SER A 103 10.53 2.49 8.06
CA SER A 103 11.80 2.34 7.35
C SER A 103 12.82 3.40 7.78
N LEU A 104 12.36 4.62 8.04
CA LEU A 104 13.17 5.74 8.54
C LEU A 104 13.31 5.76 10.07
N LEU A 105 12.81 4.74 10.77
CA LEU A 105 12.84 4.63 12.24
C LEU A 105 12.24 5.86 12.96
N LEU A 106 11.21 6.47 12.37
CA LEU A 106 10.49 7.57 12.99
C LEU A 106 9.71 7.09 14.22
N LYS A 107 9.36 8.03 15.10
CA LYS A 107 8.60 7.72 16.31
C LYS A 107 7.24 7.08 15.97
N ALA A 108 7.00 5.87 16.47
CA ALA A 108 5.83 5.07 16.10
C ALA A 108 4.50 5.75 16.47
N ASP A 109 4.43 6.40 17.63
CA ASP A 109 3.25 7.15 18.09
C ASP A 109 2.87 8.29 17.12
N LYS A 110 3.87 8.88 16.45
CA LYS A 110 3.68 9.93 15.44
C LYS A 110 3.26 9.38 14.08
N CYS A 111 3.53 8.11 13.79
CA CYS A 111 3.23 7.46 12.51
C CYS A 111 1.87 6.74 12.51
N GLU A 112 1.26 6.54 13.68
CA GLU A 112 -0.02 5.83 13.81
C GLU A 112 -1.21 6.77 14.11
N GLY A 113 -0.95 8.03 14.48
CA GLY A 113 -1.97 9.00 14.91
C GLY A 113 -2.57 9.87 13.80
N HIS A 114 -3.49 10.76 14.18
CA HIS A 114 -4.05 11.76 13.27
C HIS A 114 -2.95 12.70 12.75
N GLY A 115 -2.93 12.92 11.43
CA GLY A 115 -1.88 13.71 10.78
C GLY A 115 -0.55 12.98 10.58
N ALA A 116 -0.51 11.65 10.79
CA ALA A 116 0.68 10.83 10.59
C ALA A 116 1.29 10.99 9.19
N ASN A 117 0.47 10.98 8.13
CA ASN A 117 0.96 11.10 6.75
C ASN A 117 1.73 12.41 6.55
N ALA A 118 1.17 13.53 7.03
CA ALA A 118 1.83 14.84 6.96
C ALA A 118 3.11 14.89 7.80
N PHE A 119 3.12 14.22 8.96
CA PHE A 119 4.32 14.08 9.78
C PHE A 119 5.44 13.33 9.03
N VAL A 120 5.12 12.18 8.43
CA VAL A 120 6.09 11.35 7.69
C VAL A 120 6.65 12.12 6.49
N VAL A 121 5.77 12.74 5.68
CA VAL A 121 6.20 13.55 4.52
C VAL A 121 7.13 14.68 4.96
N ARG A 122 6.79 15.42 6.02
CA ARG A 122 7.63 16.49 6.54
C ARG A 122 8.98 15.96 7.05
N ALA A 123 9.00 14.84 7.77
CA ALA A 123 10.22 14.25 8.28
C ALA A 123 11.13 13.73 7.15
N ALA A 124 10.56 13.21 6.07
CA ALA A 124 11.30 12.75 4.91
C ALA A 124 11.83 13.91 4.04
N ARG A 125 11.12 15.04 3.96
CA ARG A 125 11.37 16.09 2.95
C ARG A 125 12.80 16.65 2.96
N ASP A 126 13.39 16.84 4.14
CA ASP A 126 14.69 17.52 4.26
C ASP A 126 15.88 16.61 3.90
N HIS A 127 15.77 15.31 4.18
CA HIS A 127 16.87 14.34 4.02
C HIS A 127 16.62 13.30 2.91
N TYR A 128 15.36 13.09 2.55
CA TYR A 128 14.89 12.11 1.58
C TYR A 128 13.76 12.71 0.70
N PRO A 129 14.04 13.79 -0.06
CA PRO A 129 13.02 14.51 -0.82
C PRO A 129 12.30 13.64 -1.85
N GLU A 130 12.99 12.64 -2.43
CA GLU A 130 12.39 11.71 -3.39
C GLU A 130 11.36 10.77 -2.74
N ILE A 131 11.61 10.32 -1.50
CA ILE A 131 10.64 9.53 -0.72
C ILE A 131 9.38 10.37 -0.47
N ALA A 132 9.55 11.63 -0.04
CA ALA A 132 8.43 12.55 0.19
C ALA A 132 7.62 12.78 -1.10
N ALA A 133 8.30 13.01 -2.23
CA ALA A 133 7.65 13.20 -3.53
C ALA A 133 6.87 11.96 -4.01
N ASN A 134 7.39 10.75 -3.76
CA ASN A 134 6.68 9.51 -4.10
C ASN A 134 5.41 9.31 -3.26
N LEU A 135 5.48 9.61 -1.95
CA LEU A 135 4.30 9.58 -1.06
C LEU A 135 3.24 10.61 -1.50
N GLU A 136 3.66 11.83 -1.84
CA GLU A 136 2.76 12.88 -2.33
C GLU A 136 2.12 12.50 -3.67
N ARG A 137 2.88 11.86 -4.58
CA ARG A 137 2.34 11.35 -5.85
C ARG A 137 1.27 10.29 -5.63
N LEU A 138 1.51 9.36 -4.70
CA LEU A 138 0.53 8.33 -4.35
C LEU A 138 -0.74 8.95 -3.73
N ALA A 139 -0.60 9.91 -2.82
CA ALA A 139 -1.73 10.64 -2.26
C ALA A 139 -2.50 11.46 -3.32
N ALA A 140 -1.80 12.04 -4.30
CA ALA A 140 -2.42 12.77 -5.40
C ALA A 140 -3.26 11.85 -6.31
N LEU A 141 -2.83 10.60 -6.54
CA LEU A 141 -3.62 9.61 -7.26
C LEU A 141 -4.95 9.31 -6.54
N GLU A 142 -4.92 9.15 -5.20
CA GLU A 142 -6.13 8.95 -4.39
C GLU A 142 -7.07 10.16 -4.44
N ALA A 143 -6.51 11.36 -4.26
CA ALA A 143 -7.28 12.59 -4.30
C ALA A 143 -7.96 12.81 -5.67
N ASN A 144 -7.26 12.52 -6.76
CA ASN A 144 -7.79 12.59 -8.11
C ASN A 144 -8.89 11.56 -8.35
N HIS A 145 -8.71 10.30 -7.91
CA HIS A 145 -9.74 9.27 -7.97
C HIS A 145 -11.01 9.70 -7.24
N LYS A 146 -10.87 10.15 -6.00
CA LYS A 146 -11.98 10.65 -5.18
C LYS A 146 -12.72 11.83 -5.82
N LYS A 147 -12.00 12.74 -6.49
CA LYS A 147 -12.58 13.86 -7.23
C LYS A 147 -13.36 13.38 -8.45
N ASN A 148 -12.79 12.47 -9.23
CA ASN A 148 -13.41 11.93 -10.45
C ASN A 148 -14.69 11.15 -10.12
N ARG A 149 -14.65 10.33 -9.06
CA ARG A 149 -15.81 9.57 -8.57
C ARG A 149 -16.99 10.47 -8.18
N LYS A 150 -16.73 11.57 -7.45
CA LYS A 150 -17.78 12.54 -7.10
C LYS A 150 -18.43 13.18 -8.33
N GLY A 151 -17.67 13.39 -9.41
CA GLY A 151 -18.21 13.85 -10.69
C GLY A 151 -19.04 12.77 -11.38
N ALA A 152 -18.58 11.52 -11.39
CA ALA A 152 -19.25 10.41 -12.06
C ALA A 152 -20.61 10.04 -11.42
N VAL A 153 -20.70 10.01 -10.09
CA VAL A 153 -21.95 9.72 -9.35
C VAL A 153 -23.10 10.66 -9.74
N ALA A 154 -22.80 11.88 -10.21
CA ALA A 154 -23.81 12.84 -10.64
C ALA A 154 -24.45 12.51 -12.01
N THR A 155 -23.95 11.51 -12.74
CA THR A 155 -24.28 11.29 -14.16
C THR A 155 -25.15 10.06 -14.44
N GLU A 156 -25.50 9.25 -13.42
CA GLU A 156 -26.38 8.05 -13.40
C GLU A 156 -26.14 6.91 -14.42
N VAL A 157 -25.44 7.15 -15.53
CA VAL A 157 -25.09 6.14 -16.53
C VAL A 157 -23.65 5.67 -16.29
N VAL A 158 -23.50 4.42 -15.86
CA VAL A 158 -22.20 3.79 -15.62
C VAL A 158 -21.99 2.69 -16.64
N ASP A 159 -20.96 2.85 -17.48
CA ASP A 159 -20.40 1.75 -18.26
C ASP A 159 -19.37 1.04 -17.38
N ALA A 160 -19.77 -0.08 -16.75
CA ALA A 160 -18.94 -0.81 -15.80
C ALA A 160 -17.66 -1.38 -16.44
N VAL A 161 -17.70 -1.73 -17.73
CA VAL A 161 -16.52 -2.24 -18.45
C VAL A 161 -15.50 -1.12 -18.66
N LEU A 162 -15.97 0.05 -19.10
CA LEU A 162 -15.12 1.23 -19.24
C LEU A 162 -14.53 1.67 -17.89
N ASP A 163 -15.33 1.64 -16.83
CA ASP A 163 -14.88 2.05 -15.50
C ASP A 163 -13.88 1.05 -14.91
N ALA A 164 -14.14 -0.26 -15.02
CA ALA A 164 -13.18 -1.28 -14.64
C ALA A 164 -11.82 -1.11 -15.35
N GLY A 165 -11.83 -0.78 -16.64
CA GLY A 165 -10.60 -0.47 -17.39
C GLY A 165 -9.83 0.72 -16.81
N ARG A 166 -10.52 1.77 -16.34
CA ARG A 166 -9.90 2.92 -15.67
C ARG A 166 -9.35 2.56 -14.30
N LEU A 167 -10.07 1.72 -13.54
CA LEU A 167 -9.61 1.24 -12.24
C LEU A 167 -8.37 0.35 -12.37
N ASP A 168 -8.29 -0.48 -13.40
CA ASP A 168 -7.09 -1.28 -13.71
C ASP A 168 -5.87 -0.41 -14.07
N GLU A 169 -6.09 0.64 -14.87
CA GLU A 169 -5.04 1.63 -15.16
C GLU A 169 -4.59 2.34 -13.88
N LEU A 170 -5.53 2.68 -12.99
CA LEU A 170 -5.23 3.28 -11.69
C LEU A 170 -4.44 2.32 -10.79
N ILE A 171 -4.82 1.04 -10.70
CA ILE A 171 -4.05 0.01 -9.98
C ILE A 171 -2.62 -0.04 -10.51
N SER A 172 -2.43 -0.01 -11.83
CA SER A 172 -1.10 -0.01 -12.44
C SER A 172 -0.26 1.21 -12.03
N LYS A 173 -0.88 2.39 -11.95
CA LYS A 173 -0.23 3.62 -11.46
C LYS A 173 0.11 3.54 -9.96
N ILE A 174 -0.76 2.94 -9.15
CA ILE A 174 -0.52 2.71 -7.72
C ILE A 174 0.68 1.78 -7.53
N VAL A 175 0.71 0.64 -8.24
CA VAL A 175 1.83 -0.31 -8.20
C VAL A 175 3.13 0.37 -8.61
N ALA A 176 3.13 1.12 -9.71
CA ALA A 176 4.31 1.85 -10.15
C ALA A 176 4.81 2.86 -9.11
N ALA A 177 3.89 3.58 -8.44
CA ALA A 177 4.24 4.52 -7.38
C ALA A 177 4.84 3.82 -6.14
N LEU A 178 4.31 2.67 -5.75
CA LEU A 178 4.84 1.86 -4.64
C LEU A 178 6.20 1.25 -4.99
N THR A 179 6.39 0.74 -6.21
CA THR A 179 7.68 0.26 -6.71
C THR A 179 8.73 1.38 -6.70
N ALA A 180 8.39 2.57 -7.20
CA ALA A 180 9.28 3.73 -7.15
C ALA A 180 9.64 4.12 -5.71
N LEU A 181 8.68 4.04 -4.79
CA LEU A 181 8.92 4.29 -3.37
C LEU A 181 9.93 3.31 -2.77
N LEU A 182 9.81 2.01 -3.09
CA LEU A 182 10.77 0.99 -2.64
C LEU A 182 12.18 1.25 -3.17
N LEU A 183 12.31 1.64 -4.43
CA LEU A 183 13.61 2.02 -5.00
C LEU A 183 14.24 3.19 -4.25
N THR A 184 13.45 4.21 -3.89
CA THR A 184 13.95 5.34 -3.10
C THR A 184 14.28 4.99 -1.65
N LEU A 185 13.71 3.91 -1.11
CA LEU A 185 14.02 3.39 0.23
C LEU A 185 15.22 2.45 0.24
N GLN A 186 15.63 1.92 -0.93
CA GLN A 186 16.75 0.98 -1.03
C GLN A 186 18.02 1.46 -0.32
N PRO A 187 18.48 2.73 -0.46
CA PRO A 187 19.68 3.19 0.23
C PRO A 187 19.53 3.16 1.76
N VAL A 188 18.31 3.33 2.29
CA VAL A 188 18.03 3.24 3.73
C VAL A 188 18.19 1.79 4.20
N TYR A 189 17.68 0.84 3.43
CA TYR A 189 17.78 -0.59 3.74
C TYR A 189 19.22 -1.12 3.71
N MET A 190 20.09 -0.51 2.91
CA MET A 190 21.52 -0.85 2.85
C MET A 190 22.29 -0.46 4.11
N LEU A 191 21.74 0.41 4.97
CA LEU A 191 22.39 0.87 6.20
C LEU A 191 22.12 -0.04 7.41
N ILE A 192 21.23 -1.04 7.25
CA ILE A 192 20.78 -1.96 8.30
C ILE A 192 21.66 -3.22 8.31
#